data_AF-A0A2L0H6U9-F1
#
_entry.id   AF-A0A2L0H6U9-F1
#
_cell.length_a   1.000
_cell.length_b   1.000
_cell.length_c   1.000
_cell.angle_alpha   90.00
_cell.angle_beta   90.00
_cell.angle_gamma   90.00
#
_symmetry.space_group_name_H-M   'P 1'
#
loop_
_entity.id
_entity.type
_entity.pdbx_description
1 polymer ?
#
loop_
_entity_poly.entity_id
_entity_poly.type
_entity_poly.pdbx_seq_one_letter_code
_entity_poly.pdbx_strand_id
1 'polypeptide(L)'
;MPRKILALSLCLLPTVAFADPPSAPLPAKEKQLVIVSFDGAHDNALWEKSLTMARRNRAHFTYFLSCTFLMTKADGRESYRAPGQKAGRSNVGFAQSREEIAVRAGHIWQAHLEGHDIGSHACGHFDGKGWSEADWESEFAAFRTALVDAWKKASRPEAEPEGWAHFARNGAKGFRAPYLSVSDGLLPALKAFKFSYDASLVTKGPGWPRTEAGMPRFGLPLIPEGPSHRPVIGMDYNLFIRHSMGVENRRDSTRFEERTLAAYREAFRKEYDGGRVPLQLGFHFVEMNGGAYWRALDRFLTETCRKPDVACVSYAEALPQIEAAEEKADRSAF
;
A
#
# COMPACT_ATOMS: atom_id res chain seq x y z
N MET A 1 63.87 25.21 79.67
CA MET A 1 63.53 24.06 78.79
C MET A 1 62.13 24.25 78.23
N PRO A 2 61.94 24.69 76.97
CA PRO A 2 60.61 24.80 76.37
C PRO A 2 60.27 23.54 75.56
N ARG A 3 59.13 22.92 75.88
CA ARG A 3 58.48 21.83 75.13
C ARG A 3 57.92 22.38 73.81
N LYS A 4 58.28 21.77 72.68
CA LYS A 4 57.65 22.02 71.38
C LYS A 4 56.52 20.99 71.17
N ILE A 5 55.31 21.49 70.94
CA ILE A 5 54.14 20.71 70.51
C ILE A 5 54.14 20.73 68.98
N LEU A 6 54.08 19.55 68.36
CA LEU A 6 53.99 19.39 66.91
C LEU A 6 52.52 19.15 66.54
N ALA A 7 51.91 20.08 65.80
CA ALA A 7 50.57 19.95 65.26
C ALA A 7 50.62 19.12 63.96
N LEU A 8 49.83 18.04 63.90
CA LEU A 8 49.69 17.19 62.72
C LEU A 8 48.49 17.67 61.90
N SER A 9 48.75 18.29 60.74
CA SER A 9 47.70 18.66 59.78
C SER A 9 47.29 17.44 58.95
N LEU A 10 46.04 17.04 59.07
CA LEU A 10 45.42 15.98 58.25
C LEU A 10 44.95 16.59 56.92
N CYS A 11 45.64 16.29 55.82
CA CYS A 11 45.17 16.63 54.47
C CYS A 11 44.11 15.63 54.01
N LEU A 12 42.86 16.10 53.84
CA LEU A 12 41.80 15.36 53.15
C LEU A 12 42.01 15.48 51.63
N LEU A 13 42.23 14.36 50.96
CA LEU A 13 42.26 14.27 49.50
C LEU A 13 40.83 14.05 48.98
N PRO A 14 40.35 14.83 48.00
CA PRO A 14 39.04 14.61 47.39
C PRO A 14 39.11 13.41 46.45
N THR A 15 38.25 12.42 46.66
CA THR A 15 38.04 11.33 45.72
C THR A 15 37.20 11.84 44.54
N VAL A 16 37.82 11.91 43.36
CA VAL A 16 37.11 12.22 42.12
C VAL A 16 36.37 10.95 41.70
N ALA A 17 35.04 10.94 41.84
CA ALA A 17 34.21 9.88 41.31
C ALA A 17 34.15 10.02 39.78
N PHE A 18 34.77 9.09 39.06
CA PHE A 18 34.57 8.95 37.63
C PHE A 18 33.18 8.36 37.40
N ALA A 19 32.28 9.15 36.83
CA ALA A 19 31.02 8.63 36.30
C ALA A 19 31.33 7.75 35.08
N ASP A 20 30.77 6.55 35.04
CA ASP A 20 30.87 5.69 33.86
C ASP A 20 30.34 6.46 32.63
N PRO A 21 31.02 6.37 31.47
CA PRO A 21 30.52 6.97 30.25
C PRO A 21 29.12 6.42 29.94
N PRO A 22 28.18 7.25 29.47
CA PRO A 22 26.85 6.78 29.13
C PRO A 22 26.95 5.64 28.12
N SER A 23 26.25 4.54 28.41
CA SER A 23 26.14 3.39 27.51
C SER A 23 25.81 3.89 26.10
N ALA A 24 26.51 3.36 25.10
CA ALA A 24 26.24 3.67 23.70
C ALA A 24 24.72 3.50 23.44
N PRO A 25 24.07 4.45 22.75
CA PRO A 25 22.65 4.34 22.45
C PRO A 25 22.41 3.01 21.73
N LEU A 26 21.43 2.24 22.22
CA LEU A 26 20.96 1.04 21.54
C LEU A 26 20.67 1.41 20.08
N PRO A 27 21.00 0.55 19.10
CA PRO A 27 20.66 0.78 17.71
C PRO A 27 19.18 1.14 17.61
N ALA A 28 18.84 2.20 16.89
CA ALA A 28 17.45 2.58 16.69
C ALA A 28 16.71 1.39 16.08
N LYS A 29 15.69 0.86 16.78
CA LYS A 29 14.89 -0.27 16.32
C LYS A 29 14.29 0.09 14.96
N GLU A 30 14.36 -0.84 14.00
CA GLU A 30 13.81 -0.62 12.67
C GLU A 30 12.32 -0.25 12.74
N LYS A 31 11.91 0.69 11.90
CA LYS A 31 10.51 1.11 11.84
C LYS A 31 9.67 -0.07 11.37
N GLN A 32 8.53 -0.29 12.00
CA GLN A 32 7.53 -1.21 11.46
C GLN A 32 6.87 -0.55 10.24
N LEU A 33 6.99 -1.19 9.08
CA LEU A 33 6.32 -0.72 7.87
C LEU A 33 4.86 -1.22 7.84
N VAL A 34 3.93 -0.32 7.55
CA VAL A 34 2.51 -0.63 7.30
C VAL A 34 2.17 -0.10 5.92
N ILE A 35 1.82 -0.99 5.00
CA ILE A 35 1.57 -0.67 3.59
C ILE A 35 0.10 -0.92 3.30
N VAL A 36 -0.64 0.14 2.99
CA VAL A 36 -2.07 0.08 2.66
C VAL A 36 -2.29 0.39 1.20
N SER A 37 -3.11 -0.41 0.55
CA SER A 37 -3.42 -0.25 -0.86
C SER A 37 -4.89 -0.41 -1.20
N PHE A 38 -5.30 0.25 -2.27
CA PHE A 38 -6.67 0.33 -2.73
C PHE A 38 -6.79 -0.09 -4.19
N ASP A 39 -7.61 -1.11 -4.48
CA ASP A 39 -7.83 -1.65 -5.81
C ASP A 39 -9.07 -1.04 -6.45
N GLY A 40 -9.00 -0.80 -7.77
CA GLY A 40 -10.05 -0.19 -8.59
C GLY A 40 -9.98 1.34 -8.63
N ALA A 41 -9.86 1.97 -7.45
CA ALA A 41 -9.68 3.42 -7.27
C ALA A 41 -10.69 4.30 -8.05
N HIS A 42 -11.96 3.90 -8.09
CA HIS A 42 -12.97 4.54 -8.92
C HIS A 42 -13.79 5.60 -8.18
N ASP A 43 -14.40 5.29 -7.04
CA ASP A 43 -15.38 6.18 -6.40
C ASP A 43 -14.78 7.51 -5.92
N ASN A 44 -15.33 8.65 -6.37
CA ASN A 44 -14.81 9.98 -6.05
C ASN A 44 -15.01 10.36 -4.57
N ALA A 45 -16.08 9.90 -3.92
CA ALA A 45 -16.27 10.15 -2.49
C ALA A 45 -15.24 9.35 -1.65
N LEU A 46 -14.87 8.15 -2.10
CA LEU A 46 -13.81 7.36 -1.46
C LEU A 46 -12.41 7.91 -1.73
N TRP A 47 -12.19 8.62 -2.84
CA TRP A 47 -10.97 9.41 -3.03
C TRP A 47 -10.85 10.50 -1.96
N GLU A 48 -11.88 11.33 -1.78
CA GLU A 48 -11.88 12.37 -0.74
C GLU A 48 -11.70 11.77 0.67
N LYS A 49 -12.41 10.68 0.97
CA LYS A 49 -12.33 9.98 2.24
C LYS A 49 -10.93 9.41 2.50
N SER A 50 -10.33 8.74 1.52
CA SER A 50 -9.00 8.13 1.66
C SER A 50 -7.90 9.18 1.80
N LEU A 51 -7.92 10.25 1.00
CA LEU A 51 -6.94 11.34 1.12
C LEU A 51 -7.07 12.07 2.47
N THR A 52 -8.29 12.27 2.96
CA THR A 52 -8.52 12.82 4.31
C THR A 52 -7.97 11.89 5.40
N MET A 53 -8.22 10.59 5.27
CA MET A 53 -7.70 9.56 6.19
C MET A 53 -6.17 9.53 6.19
N ALA A 54 -5.54 9.61 5.02
CA ALA A 54 -4.09 9.66 4.83
C ALA A 54 -3.46 10.86 5.56
N ARG A 55 -3.94 12.08 5.27
CA ARG A 55 -3.42 13.32 5.86
C ARG A 55 -3.49 13.30 7.39
N ARG A 56 -4.62 12.87 7.96
CA ARG A 56 -4.80 12.79 9.42
C ARG A 56 -3.78 11.85 10.08
N ASN A 57 -3.42 10.78 9.39
CA ASN A 57 -2.59 9.70 9.89
C ASN A 57 -1.13 9.77 9.43
N ARG A 58 -0.75 10.78 8.63
CA ARG A 58 0.58 10.89 7.99
C ARG A 58 0.95 9.60 7.25
N ALA A 59 -0.03 9.05 6.53
CA ALA A 59 0.11 7.81 5.81
C ALA A 59 0.10 8.08 4.30
N HIS A 60 0.95 7.38 3.57
CA HIS A 60 0.90 7.35 2.10
C HIS A 60 0.38 5.99 1.65
N PHE A 61 -0.74 5.99 0.94
CA PHE A 61 -1.35 4.82 0.32
C PHE A 61 -0.88 4.58 -1.11
N THR A 62 -1.08 3.35 -1.59
CA THR A 62 -0.97 2.99 -3.00
C THR A 62 -2.35 2.74 -3.60
N TYR A 63 -2.66 3.38 -4.73
CA TYR A 63 -3.93 3.22 -5.43
C TYR A 63 -3.71 2.46 -6.74
N PHE A 64 -4.14 1.19 -6.80
CA PHE A 64 -4.12 0.40 -8.02
C PHE A 64 -5.37 0.72 -8.84
N LEU A 65 -5.21 1.60 -9.82
CA LEU A 65 -6.29 2.10 -10.67
C LEU A 65 -6.64 1.09 -11.77
N SER A 66 -7.93 0.79 -11.94
CA SER A 66 -8.40 0.14 -13.17
C SER A 66 -8.70 1.19 -14.24
N CYS A 67 -8.06 1.07 -15.39
CA CYS A 67 -8.05 2.14 -16.40
C CYS A 67 -9.44 2.46 -16.98
N THR A 68 -10.40 1.53 -16.93
CA THR A 68 -11.75 1.74 -17.48
C THR A 68 -12.51 2.84 -16.74
N PHE A 69 -12.06 3.23 -15.55
CA PHE A 69 -12.58 4.38 -14.83
C PHE A 69 -12.06 5.72 -15.34
N LEU A 70 -11.17 5.75 -16.34
CA LEU A 70 -10.75 6.99 -17.03
C LEU A 70 -11.40 7.12 -18.41
N MET A 71 -12.44 6.34 -18.69
CA MET A 71 -13.16 6.38 -19.96
C MET A 71 -14.64 6.04 -19.75
N THR A 72 -15.51 6.57 -20.61
CA THR A 72 -16.93 6.17 -20.59
C THR A 72 -17.11 4.83 -21.29
N LYS A 73 -18.28 4.20 -21.14
CA LYS A 73 -18.62 2.97 -21.89
C LYS A 73 -18.57 3.18 -23.41
N ALA A 74 -18.88 4.39 -23.90
CA ALA A 74 -18.80 4.70 -25.32
C ALA A 74 -17.33 4.73 -25.79
N ASP A 75 -16.46 5.44 -25.05
CA ASP A 75 -15.02 5.46 -25.32
C ASP A 75 -14.42 4.04 -25.30
N GLY A 76 -14.81 3.22 -24.32
CA GLY A 76 -14.34 1.84 -24.19
C GLY A 76 -14.75 0.95 -25.36
N ARG A 77 -15.97 1.11 -25.90
CA ARG A 77 -16.42 0.37 -27.10
C ARG A 77 -15.59 0.71 -28.34
N GLU A 78 -15.12 1.94 -28.43
CA GLU A 78 -14.32 2.43 -29.55
C GLU A 78 -12.85 2.04 -29.43
N SER A 79 -12.26 2.18 -28.24
CA SER A 79 -10.81 2.20 -28.07
C SER A 79 -10.22 1.08 -27.21
N TYR A 80 -11.04 0.34 -26.47
CA TYR A 80 -10.56 -0.69 -25.55
C TYR A 80 -11.00 -2.10 -25.96
N ARG A 81 -10.04 -3.01 -26.05
CA ARG A 81 -10.26 -4.45 -26.31
C ARG A 81 -9.24 -5.25 -25.52
N ALA A 82 -9.72 -5.99 -24.53
CA ALA A 82 -8.90 -6.89 -23.74
C ALA A 82 -8.58 -8.19 -24.50
N PRO A 83 -7.49 -8.89 -24.14
CA PRO A 83 -7.18 -10.22 -24.63
C PRO A 83 -8.36 -11.20 -24.54
N GLY A 84 -8.73 -11.80 -25.67
CA GLY A 84 -9.82 -12.78 -25.74
C GLY A 84 -11.23 -12.21 -25.48
N GLN A 85 -11.41 -10.89 -25.39
CA GLN A 85 -12.70 -10.26 -25.11
C GLN A 85 -13.25 -9.45 -26.28
N LYS A 86 -14.58 -9.21 -26.26
CA LYS A 86 -15.24 -8.27 -27.17
C LYS A 86 -14.83 -6.83 -26.83
N ALA A 87 -14.81 -5.96 -27.84
CA ALA A 87 -14.54 -4.52 -27.65
C ALA A 87 -15.47 -3.89 -26.61
N GLY A 88 -14.93 -3.03 -25.75
CA GLY A 88 -15.65 -2.35 -24.66
C GLY A 88 -16.16 -3.25 -23.55
N ARG A 89 -15.64 -4.48 -23.41
CA ARG A 89 -15.98 -5.33 -22.27
C ARG A 89 -15.11 -4.98 -21.05
N SER A 90 -15.73 -4.91 -19.88
CA SER A 90 -15.07 -4.73 -18.58
C SER A 90 -15.86 -5.50 -17.51
N ASN A 91 -15.17 -6.12 -16.56
CA ASN A 91 -15.80 -6.79 -15.41
C ASN A 91 -16.18 -5.81 -14.29
N VAL A 92 -15.62 -4.60 -14.30
CA VAL A 92 -15.84 -3.56 -13.28
C VAL A 92 -16.57 -2.33 -13.82
N GLY A 93 -16.99 -2.38 -15.09
CA GLY A 93 -17.67 -1.27 -15.74
C GLY A 93 -16.71 -0.14 -16.16
N PHE A 94 -17.28 1.07 -16.24
CA PHE A 94 -16.68 2.28 -16.78
C PHE A 94 -17.11 3.49 -15.96
N ALA A 95 -16.47 4.64 -16.17
CA ALA A 95 -16.97 5.91 -15.62
C ALA A 95 -18.38 6.22 -16.12
N GLN A 96 -19.24 6.78 -15.26
CA GLN A 96 -20.63 7.09 -15.63
C GLN A 96 -20.73 8.34 -16.50
N SER A 97 -19.80 9.30 -16.34
CA SER A 97 -19.78 10.51 -17.14
C SER A 97 -18.36 11.04 -17.35
N ARG A 98 -18.21 12.04 -18.23
CA ARG A 98 -16.92 12.72 -18.47
C ARG A 98 -16.53 13.61 -17.29
N GLU A 99 -17.51 14.20 -16.62
CA GLU A 99 -17.31 14.99 -15.41
C GLU A 99 -16.74 14.12 -14.28
N GLU A 100 -17.23 12.90 -14.12
CA GLU A 100 -16.69 11.94 -13.16
C GLU A 100 -15.22 11.61 -13.43
N ILE A 101 -14.83 11.48 -14.71
CA ILE A 101 -13.43 11.29 -15.12
C ILE A 101 -12.59 12.52 -14.74
N ALA A 102 -13.09 13.74 -14.98
CA ALA A 102 -12.38 14.96 -14.62
C ALA A 102 -12.07 15.04 -13.11
N VAL A 103 -13.09 14.77 -12.28
CA VAL A 103 -12.95 14.77 -10.82
C VAL A 103 -11.96 13.69 -10.37
N ARG A 104 -12.07 12.48 -10.93
CA ARG A 104 -11.15 11.37 -10.64
C ARG A 104 -9.71 11.68 -11.05
N ALA A 105 -9.49 12.25 -12.23
CA ALA A 105 -8.17 12.68 -12.67
C ALA A 105 -7.57 13.73 -11.72
N GLY A 106 -8.41 14.66 -11.23
CA GLY A 106 -8.04 15.60 -10.17
C GLY A 106 -7.61 14.91 -8.87
N HIS A 107 -8.34 13.88 -8.42
CA HIS A 107 -7.94 13.11 -7.23
C HIS A 107 -6.64 12.32 -7.43
N ILE A 108 -6.45 11.70 -8.59
CA ILE A 108 -5.19 11.01 -8.93
C ILE A 108 -4.02 11.99 -8.90
N TRP A 109 -4.20 13.19 -9.47
CA TRP A 109 -3.17 14.23 -9.45
C TRP A 109 -2.87 14.70 -8.03
N GLN A 110 -3.91 14.94 -7.22
CA GLN A 110 -3.75 15.34 -5.83
C GLN A 110 -3.03 14.27 -5.01
N ALA A 111 -3.37 13.00 -5.23
CA ALA A 111 -2.72 11.87 -4.56
C ALA A 111 -1.21 11.84 -4.90
N HIS A 112 -0.87 12.00 -6.19
CA HIS A 112 0.53 12.09 -6.63
C HIS A 112 1.28 13.24 -5.94
N LEU A 113 0.71 14.44 -5.90
CA LEU A 113 1.33 15.60 -5.25
C LEU A 113 1.52 15.43 -3.74
N GLU A 114 0.69 14.62 -3.10
CA GLU A 114 0.76 14.31 -1.66
C GLU A 114 1.68 13.11 -1.34
N GLY A 115 2.38 12.56 -2.33
CA GLY A 115 3.34 11.46 -2.12
C GLY A 115 2.70 10.07 -2.11
N HIS A 116 1.42 9.95 -2.49
CA HIS A 116 0.80 8.66 -2.71
C HIS A 116 1.34 7.99 -3.97
N ASP A 117 1.34 6.66 -3.96
CA ASP A 117 1.72 5.87 -5.11
C ASP A 117 0.50 5.52 -5.95
N ILE A 118 0.66 5.59 -7.27
CA ILE A 118 -0.37 5.23 -8.24
C ILE A 118 0.13 3.99 -8.97
N GLY A 119 -0.61 2.90 -8.87
CA GLY A 119 -0.31 1.63 -9.52
C GLY A 119 -1.31 1.32 -10.62
N SER A 120 -0.94 0.39 -11.50
CA SER A 120 -1.86 -0.18 -12.48
C SER A 120 -2.58 -1.41 -11.90
N HIS A 121 -3.90 -1.46 -12.11
CA HIS A 121 -4.74 -2.63 -11.91
C HIS A 121 -5.30 -3.16 -13.23
N ALA A 122 -4.48 -3.07 -14.29
CA ALA A 122 -4.87 -3.29 -15.68
C ALA A 122 -6.06 -2.41 -16.12
N CYS A 123 -6.76 -2.76 -17.20
CA CYS A 123 -7.95 -2.03 -17.65
C CYS A 123 -9.24 -2.72 -17.24
N GLY A 124 -9.57 -3.84 -17.86
CA GLY A 124 -10.92 -4.41 -17.80
C GLY A 124 -11.19 -5.33 -16.63
N HIS A 125 -10.21 -5.48 -15.73
CA HIS A 125 -10.30 -6.30 -14.53
C HIS A 125 -10.63 -7.78 -14.84
N PHE A 126 -9.86 -8.37 -15.75
CA PHE A 126 -10.01 -9.77 -16.18
C PHE A 126 -9.04 -10.70 -15.47
N ASP A 127 -9.39 -11.99 -15.42
CA ASP A 127 -8.51 -13.05 -14.95
C ASP A 127 -7.39 -13.30 -15.98
N GLY A 128 -6.14 -12.98 -15.59
CA GLY A 128 -4.96 -13.09 -16.44
C GLY A 128 -4.23 -14.44 -16.37
N LYS A 129 -4.78 -15.47 -15.70
CA LYS A 129 -4.10 -16.77 -15.48
C LYS A 129 -3.57 -17.44 -16.75
N GLY A 130 -4.24 -17.22 -17.89
CA GLY A 130 -3.88 -17.80 -19.18
C GLY A 130 -3.19 -16.83 -20.15
N TRP A 131 -2.83 -15.63 -19.71
CA TRP A 131 -2.32 -14.58 -20.60
C TRP A 131 -0.84 -14.77 -20.91
N SER A 132 -0.50 -14.53 -22.18
CA SER A 132 0.88 -14.40 -22.64
C SER A 132 1.49 -13.06 -22.20
N GLU A 133 2.79 -12.88 -22.43
CA GLU A 133 3.46 -11.58 -22.25
C GLU A 133 2.76 -10.49 -23.07
N ALA A 134 2.49 -10.73 -24.35
CA ALA A 134 1.82 -9.78 -25.24
C ALA A 134 0.41 -9.40 -24.78
N ASP A 135 -0.33 -10.33 -24.16
CA ASP A 135 -1.65 -10.06 -23.60
C ASP A 135 -1.57 -9.09 -22.41
N TRP A 136 -0.61 -9.30 -21.51
CA TRP A 136 -0.34 -8.37 -20.40
C TRP A 136 0.13 -7.01 -20.90
N GLU A 137 1.05 -6.97 -21.86
CA GLU A 137 1.52 -5.74 -22.48
C GLU A 137 0.39 -4.93 -23.12
N SER A 138 -0.57 -5.60 -23.76
CA SER A 138 -1.76 -4.94 -24.31
C SER A 138 -2.59 -4.25 -23.22
N GLU A 139 -2.81 -4.89 -22.07
CA GLU A 139 -3.51 -4.25 -20.94
C GLU A 139 -2.72 -3.10 -20.34
N PHE A 140 -1.39 -3.21 -20.26
CA PHE A 140 -0.53 -2.14 -19.73
C PHE A 140 -0.49 -0.94 -20.68
N ALA A 141 -0.47 -1.19 -21.99
CA ALA A 141 -0.57 -0.16 -23.01
C ALA A 141 -1.92 0.57 -22.93
N ALA A 142 -3.02 -0.17 -22.79
CA ALA A 142 -4.34 0.39 -22.61
C ALA A 142 -4.41 1.24 -21.32
N PHE A 143 -3.83 0.76 -20.22
CA PHE A 143 -3.78 1.51 -18.96
C PHE A 143 -3.01 2.83 -19.11
N ARG A 144 -1.78 2.77 -19.67
CA ARG A 144 -0.95 3.95 -19.89
C ARG A 144 -1.64 4.97 -20.79
N THR A 145 -2.31 4.49 -21.84
CA THR A 145 -3.04 5.35 -22.78
C THR A 145 -4.22 6.03 -22.07
N ALA A 146 -5.02 5.28 -21.30
CA ALA A 146 -6.15 5.84 -20.57
C ALA A 146 -5.72 6.89 -19.53
N LEU A 147 -4.58 6.69 -18.86
CA LEU A 147 -4.04 7.66 -17.91
C LEU A 147 -3.51 8.93 -18.60
N VAL A 148 -2.79 8.77 -19.72
CA VAL A 148 -2.32 9.91 -20.53
C VAL A 148 -3.49 10.71 -21.10
N ASP A 149 -4.51 10.04 -21.62
CA ASP A 149 -5.66 10.68 -22.27
C ASP A 149 -6.75 11.11 -21.27
N ALA A 150 -6.56 10.98 -19.96
CA ALA A 150 -7.61 11.16 -18.96
C ALA A 150 -8.35 12.51 -19.08
N TRP A 151 -7.62 13.63 -19.19
CA TRP A 151 -8.20 14.97 -19.32
C TRP A 151 -8.87 15.20 -20.67
N LYS A 152 -8.34 14.59 -21.74
CA LYS A 152 -9.00 14.56 -23.05
C LYS A 152 -10.31 13.77 -22.99
N LYS A 153 -10.32 12.60 -22.34
CA LYS A 153 -11.52 11.77 -22.15
C LYS A 153 -12.53 12.40 -21.19
N ALA A 154 -12.08 13.28 -20.30
CA ALA A 154 -12.92 14.15 -19.51
C ALA A 154 -13.54 15.33 -20.31
N SER A 155 -13.21 15.48 -21.60
CA SER A 155 -13.57 16.67 -22.41
C SER A 155 -13.11 17.98 -21.78
N ARG A 156 -11.96 17.96 -21.08
CA ARG A 156 -11.34 19.13 -20.43
C ARG A 156 -9.82 19.15 -20.62
N PRO A 157 -9.29 19.04 -21.85
CA PRO A 157 -7.84 19.06 -22.09
C PRO A 157 -7.18 20.35 -21.59
N GLU A 158 -7.90 21.47 -21.58
CA GLU A 158 -7.43 22.76 -21.08
C GLU A 158 -7.24 22.81 -19.56
N ALA A 159 -7.83 21.86 -18.82
CA ALA A 159 -7.71 21.75 -17.37
C ALA A 159 -6.62 20.77 -16.93
N GLU A 160 -5.89 20.16 -17.87
CA GLU A 160 -4.78 19.27 -17.56
C GLU A 160 -3.68 20.01 -16.76
N PRO A 161 -3.34 19.55 -15.54
CA PRO A 161 -2.30 20.17 -14.75
C PRO A 161 -0.92 20.09 -15.40
N GLU A 162 -0.11 21.12 -15.20
CA GLU A 162 1.30 21.08 -15.58
C GLU A 162 2.00 19.88 -14.91
N GLY A 163 2.69 19.07 -15.70
CA GLY A 163 3.35 17.85 -15.24
C GLY A 163 2.51 16.58 -15.34
N TRP A 164 1.19 16.67 -15.55
CA TRP A 164 0.32 15.49 -15.70
C TRP A 164 0.83 14.53 -16.77
N ALA A 165 1.13 15.01 -17.98
CA ALA A 165 1.60 14.15 -19.07
C ALA A 165 2.89 13.39 -18.74
N HIS A 166 3.80 13.98 -17.96
CA HIS A 166 5.01 13.30 -17.49
C HIS A 166 4.67 12.23 -16.45
N PHE A 167 3.85 12.59 -15.46
CA PHE A 167 3.35 11.67 -14.44
C PHE A 167 2.56 10.50 -15.06
N ALA A 168 1.63 10.73 -15.99
CA ALA A 168 0.82 9.69 -16.60
C ALA A 168 1.66 8.65 -17.36
N ARG A 169 2.81 9.05 -17.93
CA ARG A 169 3.72 8.15 -18.65
C ARG A 169 4.68 7.40 -17.73
N ASN A 170 5.10 8.03 -16.64
CA ASN A 170 6.24 7.57 -15.85
C ASN A 170 5.93 7.28 -14.38
N GLY A 171 4.90 7.90 -13.82
CA GLY A 171 4.58 7.89 -12.39
C GLY A 171 3.87 6.62 -11.92
N ALA A 172 3.20 5.89 -12.81
CA ALA A 172 2.60 4.60 -12.45
C ALA A 172 3.65 3.49 -12.40
N LYS A 173 4.22 3.22 -11.21
CA LYS A 173 5.37 2.32 -11.01
C LYS A 173 5.01 0.93 -10.49
N GLY A 174 3.85 0.79 -9.86
CA GLY A 174 3.38 -0.48 -9.30
C GLY A 174 2.37 -1.21 -10.17
N PHE A 175 2.30 -2.52 -10.01
CA PHE A 175 1.22 -3.33 -10.58
C PHE A 175 0.61 -4.28 -9.56
N ARG A 176 -0.71 -4.49 -9.65
CA ARG A 176 -1.41 -5.61 -9.02
C ARG A 176 -2.35 -6.25 -10.02
N ALA A 177 -2.25 -7.56 -10.19
CA ALA A 177 -3.13 -8.32 -11.06
C ALA A 177 -4.55 -8.38 -10.49
N PRO A 178 -5.59 -8.13 -11.31
CA PRO A 178 -6.97 -8.43 -10.93
C PRO A 178 -7.11 -9.87 -10.44
N TYR A 179 -7.92 -10.06 -9.38
CA TYR A 179 -8.10 -11.35 -8.70
C TYR A 179 -6.83 -11.99 -8.11
N LEU A 180 -5.72 -11.25 -8.05
CA LEU A 180 -4.38 -11.79 -7.71
C LEU A 180 -4.00 -12.96 -8.63
N SER A 181 -4.50 -12.93 -9.87
CA SER A 181 -4.37 -14.02 -10.83
C SER A 181 -3.27 -13.70 -11.84
N VAL A 182 -2.18 -14.45 -11.76
CA VAL A 182 -0.95 -14.23 -12.53
C VAL A 182 -0.69 -15.38 -13.50
N SER A 183 0.14 -15.14 -14.50
CA SER A 183 0.64 -16.13 -15.46
C SER A 183 2.15 -15.97 -15.66
N ASP A 184 2.79 -16.93 -16.34
CA ASP A 184 4.21 -16.87 -16.69
C ASP A 184 4.54 -15.67 -17.60
N GLY A 185 3.56 -15.15 -18.34
CA GLY A 185 3.70 -13.95 -19.16
C GLY A 185 3.79 -12.64 -18.37
N LEU A 186 3.42 -12.63 -17.09
CA LEU A 186 3.31 -11.38 -16.32
C LEU A 186 4.68 -10.73 -16.06
N LEU A 187 5.66 -11.48 -15.55
CA LEU A 187 6.95 -10.91 -15.17
C LEU A 187 7.74 -10.33 -16.35
N PRO A 188 7.82 -10.99 -17.52
CA PRO A 188 8.39 -10.40 -18.72
C PRO A 188 7.71 -9.08 -19.11
N ALA A 189 6.37 -9.05 -19.14
CA ALA A 189 5.60 -7.85 -19.49
C ALA A 189 5.83 -6.70 -18.51
N LEU A 190 5.90 -6.98 -17.20
CA LEU A 190 6.18 -5.97 -16.18
C LEU A 190 7.54 -5.30 -16.40
N LYS A 191 8.55 -6.09 -16.76
CA LYS A 191 9.88 -5.57 -17.08
C LYS A 191 9.89 -4.76 -18.36
N ALA A 192 9.23 -5.24 -19.42
CA ALA A 192 9.11 -4.54 -20.68
C ALA A 192 8.46 -3.15 -20.50
N PHE A 193 7.47 -3.06 -19.61
CA PHE A 193 6.79 -1.81 -19.26
C PHE A 193 7.47 -0.97 -18.18
N LYS A 194 8.60 -1.46 -17.62
CA LYS A 194 9.41 -0.79 -16.59
C LYS A 194 8.65 -0.51 -15.29
N PHE A 195 7.80 -1.45 -14.88
CA PHE A 195 7.27 -1.46 -13.51
C PHE A 195 8.41 -1.69 -12.52
N SER A 196 8.29 -1.09 -11.33
CA SER A 196 9.27 -1.17 -10.25
C SER A 196 8.97 -2.27 -9.25
N TYR A 197 7.70 -2.69 -9.14
CA TYR A 197 7.30 -3.79 -8.27
C TYR A 197 5.99 -4.44 -8.75
N ASP A 198 5.79 -5.70 -8.34
CA ASP A 198 4.54 -6.45 -8.43
C ASP A 198 3.95 -6.61 -7.02
N ALA A 199 2.64 -6.42 -6.85
CA ALA A 199 1.92 -6.61 -5.58
C ALA A 199 0.79 -7.65 -5.69
N SER A 200 0.97 -8.65 -6.56
CA SER A 200 -0.05 -9.65 -6.91
C SER A 200 0.02 -10.96 -6.11
N LEU A 201 1.00 -11.15 -5.22
CA LEU A 201 1.16 -12.42 -4.51
C LEU A 201 0.25 -12.52 -3.27
N VAL A 202 0.16 -13.74 -2.73
CA VAL A 202 -0.41 -14.03 -1.41
C VAL A 202 0.64 -14.76 -0.59
N THR A 203 0.86 -14.34 0.65
CA THR A 203 1.85 -14.93 1.55
C THR A 203 1.18 -15.57 2.77
N LYS A 204 1.85 -16.53 3.43
CA LYS A 204 1.32 -17.26 4.61
C LYS A 204 1.22 -16.40 5.89
N GLY A 205 1.61 -15.14 5.81
CA GLY A 205 1.72 -14.15 6.88
C GLY A 205 2.42 -12.90 6.34
N PRO A 206 2.57 -11.83 7.14
CA PRO A 206 3.42 -10.69 6.77
C PRO A 206 4.78 -11.19 6.28
N GLY A 207 5.27 -10.60 5.20
CA GLY A 207 6.44 -11.09 4.49
C GLY A 207 7.19 -9.97 3.79
N TRP A 208 8.52 -10.09 3.75
CA TRP A 208 9.38 -9.30 2.88
C TRP A 208 9.05 -9.60 1.41
N PRO A 209 9.19 -8.62 0.50
CA PRO A 209 9.02 -8.86 -0.93
C PRO A 209 10.02 -9.91 -1.40
N ARG A 210 9.61 -10.73 -2.36
CA ARG A 210 10.51 -11.69 -3.02
C ARG A 210 10.99 -11.11 -4.33
N THR A 211 12.30 -11.11 -4.56
CA THR A 211 12.84 -10.71 -5.86
C THR A 211 12.84 -11.89 -6.81
N GLU A 212 12.10 -11.77 -7.92
CA GLU A 212 12.06 -12.78 -8.97
C GLU A 212 12.50 -12.16 -10.29
N ALA A 213 13.60 -12.68 -10.84
CA ALA A 213 14.22 -12.18 -12.05
C ALA A 213 14.47 -10.65 -12.02
N GLY A 214 14.80 -10.08 -10.85
CA GLY A 214 15.03 -8.65 -10.67
C GLY A 214 13.77 -7.80 -10.46
N MET A 215 12.58 -8.42 -10.35
CA MET A 215 11.34 -7.73 -9.98
C MET A 215 11.03 -8.00 -8.50
N PRO A 216 10.95 -6.98 -7.64
CA PRO A 216 10.41 -7.10 -6.29
C PRO A 216 8.92 -7.44 -6.33
N ARG A 217 8.53 -8.53 -5.67
CA ARG A 217 7.15 -9.02 -5.62
C ARG A 217 6.63 -9.07 -4.19
N PHE A 218 5.69 -8.19 -3.90
CA PHE A 218 4.94 -8.12 -2.66
C PHE A 218 3.74 -9.08 -2.68
N GLY A 219 3.31 -9.50 -1.50
CA GLY A 219 2.14 -10.34 -1.36
C GLY A 219 1.30 -10.00 -0.14
N LEU A 220 -0.01 -9.98 -0.36
CA LEU A 220 -0.98 -9.76 0.70
C LEU A 220 -0.92 -10.93 1.69
N PRO A 221 -0.74 -10.65 2.99
CA PRO A 221 -0.53 -11.69 3.98
C PRO A 221 -1.84 -12.35 4.38
N LEU A 222 -1.78 -13.64 4.68
CA LEU A 222 -2.78 -14.25 5.54
C LEU A 222 -2.65 -13.69 6.97
N ILE A 223 -3.72 -13.12 7.50
CA ILE A 223 -3.83 -12.62 8.88
C ILE A 223 -4.78 -13.51 9.70
N PRO A 224 -4.57 -13.65 11.01
CA PRO A 224 -5.49 -14.38 11.88
C PRO A 224 -6.80 -13.61 12.04
N GLU A 225 -7.94 -14.31 11.92
CA GLU A 225 -9.26 -13.70 12.12
C GLU A 225 -10.18 -14.60 12.95
N GLY A 226 -10.88 -13.97 13.89
CA GLY A 226 -11.88 -14.60 14.76
C GLY A 226 -11.29 -15.48 15.86
N PRO A 227 -12.15 -16.06 16.73
CA PRO A 227 -11.72 -16.79 17.93
C PRO A 227 -10.83 -18.01 17.66
N SER A 228 -10.96 -18.62 16.48
CA SER A 228 -10.15 -19.77 16.07
C SER A 228 -8.91 -19.37 15.25
N HIS A 229 -8.62 -18.06 15.14
CA HIS A 229 -7.49 -17.49 14.39
C HIS A 229 -7.36 -18.08 12.98
N ARG A 230 -8.50 -18.31 12.29
CA ARG A 230 -8.47 -18.95 10.98
C ARG A 230 -7.88 -17.96 9.98
N PRO A 231 -6.83 -18.33 9.23
CA PRO A 231 -6.20 -17.42 8.29
C PRO A 231 -7.18 -16.89 7.23
N VAL A 232 -7.06 -15.61 6.92
CA VAL A 232 -7.77 -14.90 5.84
C VAL A 232 -6.79 -13.94 5.19
N ILE A 233 -6.87 -13.73 3.87
CA ILE A 233 -6.04 -12.70 3.23
C ILE A 233 -6.39 -11.35 3.87
N GLY A 234 -5.39 -10.53 4.19
CA GLY A 234 -5.51 -9.18 4.73
C GLY A 234 -6.08 -8.19 3.72
N MET A 235 -7.18 -8.57 3.08
CA MET A 235 -7.94 -7.78 2.13
C MET A 235 -9.41 -7.73 2.54
N ASP A 236 -10.03 -6.57 2.44
CA ASP A 236 -11.43 -6.34 2.84
C ASP A 236 -12.43 -7.30 2.18
N TYR A 237 -12.25 -7.68 0.91
CA TYR A 237 -13.13 -8.63 0.24
C TYR A 237 -13.07 -10.02 0.88
N ASN A 238 -11.89 -10.48 1.30
CA ASN A 238 -11.77 -11.77 1.98
C ASN A 238 -12.42 -11.74 3.37
N LEU A 239 -12.38 -10.59 4.05
CA LEU A 239 -13.15 -10.36 5.27
C LEU A 239 -14.65 -10.29 5.00
N PHE A 240 -15.07 -9.68 3.90
CA PHE A 240 -16.47 -9.65 3.45
C PHE A 240 -17.02 -11.05 3.19
N ILE A 241 -16.28 -11.90 2.47
CA ILE A 241 -16.62 -13.31 2.31
C ILE A 241 -16.68 -14.01 3.68
N ARG A 242 -15.69 -13.78 4.56
CA ARG A 242 -15.64 -14.41 5.89
C ARG A 242 -16.81 -14.02 6.80
N HIS A 243 -17.22 -12.76 6.74
CA HIS A 243 -18.17 -12.17 7.68
C HIS A 243 -19.61 -12.30 7.24
N SER A 244 -19.86 -12.24 5.94
CA SER A 244 -21.22 -12.22 5.40
C SER A 244 -21.37 -12.99 4.08
N MET A 245 -20.43 -13.88 3.75
CA MET A 245 -20.47 -14.72 2.53
C MET A 245 -20.55 -13.91 1.23
N GLY A 246 -20.02 -12.68 1.24
CA GLY A 246 -20.08 -11.80 0.08
C GLY A 246 -21.44 -11.12 -0.13
N VAL A 247 -22.30 -11.13 0.89
CA VAL A 247 -23.61 -10.48 0.86
C VAL A 247 -23.60 -9.29 1.82
N GLU A 248 -24.09 -8.14 1.37
CA GLU A 248 -24.20 -6.94 2.21
C GLU A 248 -25.06 -7.19 3.45
N ASN A 249 -24.48 -6.96 4.63
CA ASN A 249 -25.15 -7.05 5.91
C ASN A 249 -24.80 -5.83 6.77
N ARG A 250 -25.56 -4.74 6.55
CA ARG A 250 -25.41 -3.48 7.29
C ARG A 250 -25.77 -3.62 8.78
N ARG A 251 -26.68 -4.54 9.12
CA ARG A 251 -27.13 -4.74 10.51
C ARG A 251 -25.98 -5.14 11.43
N ASP A 252 -25.10 -6.01 10.94
CA ASP A 252 -23.98 -6.53 11.73
C ASP A 252 -22.66 -5.76 11.46
N SER A 253 -22.72 -4.62 10.77
CA SER A 253 -21.56 -3.83 10.32
C SER A 253 -20.59 -3.48 11.47
N THR A 254 -21.11 -3.05 12.62
CA THR A 254 -20.30 -2.74 13.81
C THR A 254 -19.53 -3.96 14.31
N ARG A 255 -20.16 -5.15 14.30
CA ARG A 255 -19.48 -6.40 14.69
C ARG A 255 -18.36 -6.74 13.73
N PHE A 256 -18.57 -6.54 12.43
CA PHE A 256 -17.56 -6.80 11.40
C PHE A 256 -16.39 -5.83 11.47
N GLU A 257 -16.66 -4.57 11.80
CA GLU A 257 -15.64 -3.56 12.06
C GLU A 257 -14.74 -3.98 13.23
N GLU A 258 -15.32 -4.32 14.40
CA GLU A 258 -14.54 -4.73 15.58
C GLU A 258 -13.69 -5.98 15.32
N ARG A 259 -14.25 -6.98 14.63
CA ARG A 259 -13.50 -8.18 14.25
C ARG A 259 -12.34 -7.89 13.31
N THR A 260 -12.57 -7.02 12.33
CA THR A 260 -11.54 -6.59 11.38
C THR A 260 -10.43 -5.84 12.09
N LEU A 261 -10.79 -4.88 12.96
CA LEU A 261 -9.82 -4.12 13.74
C LEU A 261 -8.99 -5.02 14.65
N ALA A 262 -9.61 -6.01 15.30
CA ALA A 262 -8.90 -7.00 16.11
C ALA A 262 -7.88 -7.80 15.27
N ALA A 263 -8.27 -8.26 14.08
CA ALA A 263 -7.37 -8.99 13.17
C ALA A 263 -6.17 -8.12 12.73
N TYR A 264 -6.41 -6.84 12.39
CA TYR A 264 -5.33 -5.92 12.02
C TYR A 264 -4.38 -5.63 13.17
N ARG A 265 -4.91 -5.39 14.39
CA ARG A 265 -4.11 -5.21 15.60
C ARG A 265 -3.26 -6.43 15.92
N GLU A 266 -3.80 -7.64 15.77
CA GLU A 266 -3.06 -8.87 16.03
C GLU A 266 -1.93 -9.07 15.03
N ALA A 267 -2.20 -8.91 13.73
CA ALA A 267 -1.20 -8.99 12.68
C ALA A 267 -0.09 -7.95 12.88
N PHE A 268 -0.46 -6.71 13.20
CA PHE A 268 0.49 -5.63 13.49
C PHE A 268 1.35 -5.93 14.71
N ARG A 269 0.73 -6.30 15.83
CA ARG A 269 1.44 -6.54 17.10
C ARG A 269 2.50 -7.62 16.95
N LYS A 270 2.19 -8.69 16.21
CA LYS A 270 3.14 -9.77 15.95
C LYS A 270 4.43 -9.26 15.30
N GLU A 271 4.32 -8.42 14.27
CA GLU A 271 5.49 -7.90 13.56
C GLU A 271 6.16 -6.75 14.33
N TYR A 272 5.37 -5.89 14.95
CA TYR A 272 5.85 -4.75 15.74
C TYR A 272 6.64 -5.18 16.99
N ASP A 273 6.19 -6.22 17.68
CA ASP A 273 6.91 -6.78 18.83
C ASP A 273 8.03 -7.73 18.38
N GLY A 274 7.91 -8.29 17.16
CA GLY A 274 8.84 -9.24 16.56
C GLY A 274 9.80 -8.63 15.54
N GLY A 275 9.87 -9.28 14.36
CA GLY A 275 10.91 -9.06 13.34
C GLY A 275 10.71 -7.85 12.43
N ARG A 276 9.72 -6.98 12.72
CA ARG A 276 9.43 -5.76 11.95
C ARG A 276 9.15 -6.01 10.46
N VAL A 277 8.67 -7.20 10.13
CA VAL A 277 8.32 -7.58 8.75
C VAL A 277 7.18 -6.68 8.25
N PRO A 278 7.23 -6.14 7.02
CA PRO A 278 6.19 -5.24 6.52
C PRO A 278 4.79 -5.85 6.57
N LEU A 279 3.84 -5.14 7.19
CA LEU A 279 2.43 -5.51 7.19
C LEU A 279 1.73 -4.86 6.00
N GLN A 280 1.21 -5.67 5.09
CA GLN A 280 0.43 -5.19 3.93
C GLN A 280 -1.07 -5.43 4.17
N LEU A 281 -1.89 -4.42 3.84
CA LEU A 281 -3.36 -4.52 3.87
C LEU A 281 -3.94 -4.02 2.54
N GLY A 282 -4.83 -4.81 1.94
CA GLY A 282 -5.51 -4.51 0.69
C GLY A 282 -6.97 -4.11 0.91
N PHE A 283 -7.46 -3.19 0.10
CA PHE A 283 -8.85 -2.76 0.14
C PHE A 283 -9.38 -2.59 -1.26
N HIS A 284 -10.66 -2.83 -1.47
CA HIS A 284 -11.36 -2.37 -2.65
C HIS A 284 -11.82 -0.93 -2.43
N PHE A 285 -11.92 -0.16 -3.51
CA PHE A 285 -12.53 1.18 -3.48
C PHE A 285 -14.06 1.12 -3.42
N VAL A 286 -14.58 0.33 -2.47
CA VAL A 286 -16.01 0.08 -2.22
C VAL A 286 -16.23 -0.12 -0.71
N GLU A 287 -17.35 0.37 -0.18
CA GLU A 287 -17.70 0.22 1.23
C GLU A 287 -18.55 -1.03 1.51
N MET A 288 -17.90 -2.20 1.54
CA MET A 288 -18.58 -3.47 1.85
C MET A 288 -19.08 -3.53 3.30
N ASN A 289 -20.20 -4.23 3.51
CA ASN A 289 -20.91 -4.34 4.79
C ASN A 289 -21.17 -2.99 5.46
N GLY A 290 -21.64 -2.03 4.66
CA GLY A 290 -21.88 -0.66 5.13
C GLY A 290 -20.61 0.04 5.64
N GLY A 291 -19.44 -0.22 5.03
CA GLY A 291 -18.18 0.44 5.35
C GLY A 291 -17.45 -0.07 6.58
N ALA A 292 -17.78 -1.27 7.06
CA ALA A 292 -17.16 -1.88 8.25
C ALA A 292 -15.63 -1.92 8.17
N TYR A 293 -15.11 -2.35 7.03
CA TYR A 293 -13.66 -2.53 6.81
C TYR A 293 -12.92 -1.21 6.70
N TRP A 294 -13.53 -0.20 6.06
CA TRP A 294 -12.98 1.15 5.96
C TRP A 294 -12.93 1.85 7.32
N ARG A 295 -13.95 1.68 8.18
CA ARG A 295 -13.91 2.22 9.55
C ARG A 295 -12.87 1.50 10.42
N ALA A 296 -12.73 0.19 10.27
CA ALA A 296 -11.70 -0.58 10.95
C ALA A 296 -10.28 -0.14 10.53
N LEU A 297 -10.06 0.08 9.22
CA LEU A 297 -8.81 0.64 8.70
C LEU A 297 -8.52 2.00 9.33
N ASP A 298 -9.50 2.89 9.36
CA ASP A 298 -9.31 4.24 9.87
C ASP A 298 -8.88 4.25 11.34
N ARG A 299 -9.55 3.46 12.17
CA ARG A 299 -9.21 3.29 13.59
C ARG A 299 -7.82 2.68 13.75
N PHE A 300 -7.52 1.64 12.98
CA PHE A 300 -6.22 0.99 13.00
C PHE A 300 -5.08 1.96 12.65
N LEU A 301 -5.22 2.77 11.60
CA LEU A 301 -4.20 3.76 11.21
C LEU A 301 -4.05 4.86 12.27
N THR A 302 -5.16 5.32 12.86
CA THR A 302 -5.15 6.31 13.94
C THR A 302 -4.35 5.83 15.16
N GLU A 303 -4.47 4.54 15.50
CA GLU A 303 -3.75 3.92 16.61
C GLU A 303 -2.27 3.63 16.29
N THR A 304 -1.95 3.45 15.01
CA THR A 304 -0.69 2.83 14.57
C THR A 304 0.28 3.82 13.93
N CYS A 305 -0.16 4.59 12.93
CA CYS A 305 0.73 5.41 12.10
C CYS A 305 1.35 6.61 12.83
N ARG A 306 0.85 6.95 14.02
CA ARG A 306 1.37 8.04 14.85
C ARG A 306 2.47 7.59 15.81
N LYS A 307 2.76 6.29 15.90
CA LYS A 307 3.87 5.78 16.70
C LYS A 307 5.20 6.20 16.08
N PRO A 308 6.20 6.63 16.86
CA PRO A 308 7.46 7.16 16.34
C PRO A 308 8.29 6.13 15.55
N ASP A 309 8.10 4.85 15.84
CA ASP A 309 8.78 3.71 15.24
C ASP A 309 7.89 2.93 14.27
N VAL A 310 6.88 3.58 13.69
CA VAL A 310 6.04 3.05 12.60
C VAL A 310 6.14 3.98 11.40
N ALA A 311 6.16 3.41 10.20
CA ALA A 311 6.02 4.14 8.96
C ALA A 311 4.83 3.57 8.16
N CYS A 312 3.81 4.40 7.94
CA CYS A 312 2.69 4.07 7.08
C CYS A 312 2.95 4.63 5.69
N VAL A 313 3.44 3.77 4.80
CA VAL A 313 4.10 4.16 3.55
C VAL A 313 3.49 3.43 2.36
N SER A 314 3.61 4.02 1.18
CA SER A 314 3.25 3.37 -0.06
C SER A 314 4.22 2.24 -0.41
N TYR A 315 3.89 1.36 -1.37
CA TYR A 315 4.83 0.36 -1.85
C TYR A 315 6.10 0.99 -2.43
N ALA A 316 5.97 2.07 -3.22
CA ALA A 316 7.12 2.79 -3.79
C ALA A 316 8.07 3.36 -2.72
N GLU A 317 7.54 3.82 -1.58
CA GLU A 317 8.37 4.31 -0.46
C GLU A 317 8.89 3.18 0.44
N ALA A 318 8.16 2.08 0.55
CA ALA A 318 8.57 0.92 1.33
C ALA A 318 9.77 0.22 0.68
N LEU A 319 9.80 0.12 -0.65
CA LEU A 319 10.83 -0.61 -1.39
C LEU A 319 12.27 -0.18 -1.04
N PRO A 320 12.67 1.11 -1.14
CA PRO A 320 14.03 1.52 -0.77
C PRO A 320 14.31 1.38 0.74
N GLN A 321 13.30 1.42 1.61
CA GLN A 321 13.48 1.18 3.04
C GLN A 321 13.75 -0.29 3.34
N ILE A 322 13.10 -1.19 2.59
CA ILE A 322 13.29 -2.63 2.68
C ILE A 322 14.69 -3.00 2.17
N GLU A 323 15.09 -2.52 1.00
CA GLU A 323 16.42 -2.76 0.43
C GLU A 323 17.53 -2.32 1.40
N ALA A 324 17.38 -1.14 2.01
CA ALA A 324 18.32 -0.64 3.01
C ALA A 324 18.36 -1.46 4.31
N ALA A 325 17.27 -2.14 4.68
CA ALA A 325 17.23 -3.04 5.84
C ALA A 325 17.93 -4.38 5.52
N GLU A 326 17.67 -4.95 4.33
CA GLU A 326 18.33 -6.16 3.85
C GLU A 326 19.84 -5.98 3.75
N GLU A 327 20.31 -4.87 3.16
CA GLU A 327 21.76 -4.58 3.08
C GLU A 327 22.43 -4.49 4.46
N LYS A 328 21.74 -3.95 5.47
CA LYS A 328 22.27 -3.87 6.84
C LYS A 328 22.33 -5.24 7.49
N ALA A 329 21.32 -6.08 7.29
CA ALA A 329 21.29 -7.44 7.79
C ALA A 329 22.44 -8.27 7.20
N ASP A 330 22.65 -8.17 5.89
CA ASP A 330 23.75 -8.86 5.20
C ASP A 330 25.12 -8.40 5.69
N ARG A 331 25.34 -7.09 5.87
CA ARG A 331 26.61 -6.57 6.42
C ARG A 331 26.88 -6.98 7.86
N SER A 332 25.83 -7.21 8.65
CA SER A 332 25.96 -7.63 10.06
C SER A 332 26.23 -9.13 10.20
N ALA A 333 26.17 -9.89 9.11
CA ALA A 333 26.45 -11.33 9.08
C ALA A 333 27.93 -11.67 8.87
N PHE A 334 28.81 -10.67 8.70
CA PHE A 334 30.26 -10.79 8.53
C PHE A 334 31.02 -10.12 9.67
#